data_AF-A0A2R7KGP3-F1
#
_entry.id   AF-A0A2R7KGP3-F1
#
_cell.length_a   1.000
_cell.length_b   1.000
_cell.length_c   1.000
_cell.angle_alpha   90.00
_cell.angle_beta   90.00
_cell.angle_gamma   90.00
#
_symmetry.space_group_name_H-M   'P 1'
#
loop_
_entity.id
_entity.type
_entity.pdbx_description
1 polymer ?
#
loop_
_entity_poly.entity_id
_entity_poly.type
_entity_poly.pdbx_seq_one_letter_code
_entity_poly.pdbx_strand_id
1 'polypeptide(L)'
;PYLQTKGKKAFDIHLEVSIKPEEAEETVVSKSNFKYLYWSMAQQLAHHTSNGCRVNSGDMMGSGTISGPTPDSFGSMLELTWGGKNPIKLKDGTERKFIEDNDTVIIRGFCENAEVRLGFGEVASQLLPPFIRP
;
A
#
# COMPACT_ATOMS: atom_id res chain seq x y z
N PRO A 1 -2.27 26.72 12.41
CA PRO A 1 -3.39 26.75 13.38
C PRO A 1 -4.40 25.60 13.19
N TYR A 2 -5.14 25.53 12.08
CA TYR A 2 -6.27 24.58 11.96
C TYR A 2 -5.88 23.10 11.76
N LEU A 3 -4.67 22.81 11.28
CA LEU A 3 -4.13 21.44 11.17
C LEU A 3 -3.27 21.00 12.36
N GLN A 4 -3.13 21.84 13.39
CA GLN A 4 -2.31 21.51 14.56
C GLN A 4 -3.04 20.47 15.41
N THR A 5 -2.30 19.44 15.83
CA THR A 5 -2.84 18.38 16.70
C THR A 5 -1.87 18.12 17.86
N LYS A 6 -2.37 17.56 18.95
CA LYS A 6 -1.58 17.16 20.13
C LYS A 6 -1.62 15.64 20.31
N GLY A 7 -0.54 15.06 20.82
CA GLY A 7 -0.44 13.63 21.12
C GLY A 7 -0.16 12.76 19.90
N LYS A 8 -0.18 11.43 20.08
CA LYS A 8 0.06 10.46 19.01
C LYS A 8 -1.19 10.35 18.11
N LYS A 9 -1.01 10.50 16.80
CA LYS A 9 -2.10 10.45 15.78
C LYS A 9 -1.86 9.44 14.65
N ALA A 10 -0.73 8.75 14.70
CA ALA A 10 -0.42 7.65 13.80
C ALA A 10 -0.88 6.32 14.41
N PHE A 11 -1.07 5.32 13.55
CA PHE A 11 -1.42 3.95 13.94
C PHE A 11 -0.28 3.03 13.52
N ASP A 12 0.11 2.12 14.41
CA ASP A 12 1.12 1.11 14.12
C ASP A 12 0.45 -0.07 13.39
N ILE A 13 0.41 0.01 12.07
CA ILE A 13 -0.19 -1.00 11.20
C ILE A 13 0.91 -1.50 10.28
N HIS A 14 1.33 -2.74 10.48
CA HIS A 14 2.26 -3.44 9.61
C HIS A 14 1.57 -3.72 8.29
N LEU A 15 2.21 -3.34 7.19
CA LEU A 15 1.70 -3.51 5.84
C LEU A 15 2.69 -4.33 5.03
N GLU A 16 2.18 -5.30 4.28
CA GLU A 16 2.96 -6.16 3.39
C GLU A 16 2.31 -6.18 2.01
N VAL A 17 3.13 -6.10 0.96
CA VAL A 17 2.70 -6.25 -0.43
C VAL A 17 3.49 -7.37 -1.09
N SER A 18 2.77 -8.27 -1.77
CA SER A 18 3.32 -9.41 -2.49
C SER A 18 2.91 -9.40 -3.96
N ILE A 19 3.79 -9.93 -4.80
CA ILE A 19 3.49 -10.24 -6.21
C ILE A 19 3.51 -11.76 -6.37
N LYS A 20 2.45 -12.30 -6.95
CA LYS A 20 2.31 -13.73 -7.25
C LYS A 20 2.08 -13.93 -8.75
N PRO A 21 3.06 -14.47 -9.49
CA PRO A 21 2.84 -14.96 -10.84
C PRO A 21 1.84 -16.13 -10.87
N GLU A 22 1.14 -16.34 -11.98
CA GLU A 22 0.01 -17.27 -12.13
C GLU A 22 0.28 -18.69 -11.56
N GLU A 23 1.43 -19.27 -11.89
CA GLU A 23 1.82 -20.63 -11.48
C GLU A 23 3.00 -20.66 -10.48
N ALA A 24 3.23 -19.56 -9.74
CA ALA A 24 4.34 -19.45 -8.81
C ALA A 24 3.91 -19.07 -7.38
N GLU A 25 4.84 -19.24 -6.44
CA GLU A 25 4.67 -18.71 -5.09
C GLU A 25 4.75 -17.18 -5.06
N GLU A 26 4.00 -16.57 -4.15
CA GLU A 26 4.09 -15.13 -3.92
C GLU A 26 5.48 -14.73 -3.38
N THR A 27 5.97 -13.59 -3.85
CA THR A 27 7.17 -12.92 -3.35
C THR A 27 6.75 -11.63 -2.66
N VAL A 28 7.11 -11.47 -1.39
CA VAL A 28 6.93 -10.20 -0.68
C VAL A 28 7.91 -9.19 -1.25
N VAL A 29 7.38 -8.09 -1.82
CA VAL A 29 8.18 -7.05 -2.46
C VAL A 29 8.26 -5.77 -1.64
N SER A 30 7.36 -5.59 -0.66
CA SER A 30 7.38 -4.44 0.23
C SER A 30 6.87 -4.78 1.63
N LYS A 31 7.58 -4.28 2.65
CA LYS A 31 7.16 -4.28 4.06
C LYS A 31 7.24 -2.87 4.60
N SER A 32 6.09 -2.27 4.85
CA SER A 32 5.98 -0.89 5.31
C SER A 32 5.13 -0.79 6.57
N ASN A 33 4.82 0.44 6.98
CA ASN A 33 3.95 0.68 8.11
C ASN A 33 3.16 1.98 7.95
N PHE A 34 1.86 1.94 8.29
CA PHE A 34 0.98 3.11 8.22
C PHE A 34 1.46 4.28 9.09
N LYS A 35 2.27 4.01 10.12
CA LYS A 35 2.84 5.06 10.99
C LYS A 35 3.81 6.01 10.29
N TYR A 36 4.27 5.68 9.09
CA TYR A 36 5.14 6.55 8.30
C TYR A 36 4.41 7.69 7.58
N LEU A 37 3.06 7.70 7.59
CA LEU A 37 2.31 8.83 7.04
C LEU A 37 2.63 10.12 7.76
N TYR A 38 3.06 11.13 6.99
CA TYR A 38 3.38 12.45 7.51
C TYR A 38 2.13 13.21 7.99
N TRP A 39 1.02 13.05 7.26
CA TRP A 39 -0.27 13.66 7.60
C TRP A 39 -1.22 12.61 8.18
N SER A 40 -1.75 12.88 9.37
CA SER A 40 -2.74 12.00 10.00
C SER A 40 -4.10 12.04 9.29
N MET A 41 -4.90 10.99 9.44
CA MET A 41 -6.28 10.94 8.91
C MET A 41 -7.13 12.14 9.39
N ALA A 42 -6.94 12.57 10.64
CA ALA A 42 -7.63 13.74 11.18
C ALA A 42 -7.27 15.04 10.45
N GLN A 43 -5.99 15.21 10.07
CA GLN A 43 -5.54 16.36 9.29
C GLN A 43 -6.03 16.30 7.84
N GLN A 44 -6.01 15.11 7.23
CA GLN A 44 -6.54 14.90 5.88
C GLN A 44 -8.02 15.31 5.81
N LEU A 45 -8.85 14.81 6.73
CA LEU A 45 -10.27 15.16 6.78
C LEU A 45 -10.49 16.64 7.07
N ALA A 46 -9.79 17.20 8.07
CA ALA A 46 -9.91 18.63 8.42
C ALA A 46 -9.53 19.54 7.25
N HIS A 47 -8.51 19.16 6.47
CA HIS A 47 -8.13 19.89 5.26
C HIS A 47 -9.19 19.77 4.17
N HIS A 48 -9.68 18.55 3.91
CA HIS A 48 -10.70 18.29 2.89
C HIS A 48 -11.96 19.13 3.11
N THR A 49 -12.40 19.29 4.37
CA THR A 49 -13.61 20.06 4.70
C THR A 49 -13.35 21.56 4.93
N SER A 50 -12.12 22.04 4.79
CA SER A 50 -11.75 23.41 5.17
C SER A 50 -12.44 24.51 4.34
N ASN A 51 -12.87 24.18 3.13
CA ASN A 51 -13.58 25.09 2.21
C ASN A 51 -15.11 24.86 2.20
N GLY A 52 -15.64 24.05 3.11
CA GLY A 52 -17.06 23.67 3.14
C GLY A 52 -17.42 22.47 2.25
N CYS A 53 -16.43 21.73 1.73
CA CYS A 53 -16.68 20.44 1.06
C CYS A 53 -17.49 19.52 1.98
N ARG A 54 -18.56 18.94 1.45
CA ARG A 54 -19.43 18.03 2.18
C ARG A 54 -18.85 16.61 2.15
N VAL A 55 -18.90 15.94 3.29
CA VAL A 55 -18.55 14.52 3.44
C VAL A 55 -19.81 13.76 3.83
N ASN A 56 -20.05 12.63 3.17
CA ASN A 56 -21.21 11.78 3.38
C ASN A 56 -20.80 10.45 4.04
N SER A 57 -21.79 9.76 4.61
CA SER A 57 -21.58 8.41 5.11
C SER A 57 -21.25 7.48 3.94
N GLY A 58 -20.17 6.71 4.09
CA GLY A 58 -19.68 5.81 3.04
C GLY A 58 -18.59 6.39 2.15
N ASP A 59 -18.26 7.69 2.28
CA ASP A 59 -17.12 8.27 1.54
C ASP A 59 -15.80 7.56 1.94
N MET A 60 -14.99 7.24 0.93
CA MET A 60 -13.67 6.61 1.12
C MET A 60 -12.55 7.64 0.92
N MET A 61 -11.60 7.67 1.86
CA MET A 61 -10.46 8.59 1.85
C MET A 61 -9.16 7.79 1.77
N GLY A 62 -8.43 7.92 0.65
CA GLY A 62 -7.14 7.27 0.49
C GLY A 62 -6.02 8.00 1.25
N SER A 63 -5.10 7.25 1.84
CA SER A 63 -3.92 7.81 2.52
C SER A 63 -2.89 8.43 1.55
N GLY A 64 -2.94 8.03 0.29
CA GLY A 64 -1.80 8.06 -0.62
C GLY A 64 -0.91 6.81 -0.46
N THR A 65 0.06 6.65 -1.35
CA THR A 65 1.06 5.58 -1.29
C THR A 65 1.86 5.63 0.01
N ILE A 66 2.01 4.49 0.69
CA ILE A 66 2.70 4.41 1.98
C ILE A 66 4.11 3.86 1.77
N SER A 67 5.08 4.77 1.74
CA SER A 67 6.51 4.43 1.64
C SER A 67 7.20 4.71 2.96
N GLY A 68 7.92 3.71 3.47
CA GLY A 68 8.77 3.85 4.65
C GLY A 68 10.16 4.40 4.31
N PRO A 69 11.05 4.47 5.30
CA PRO A 69 12.38 5.07 5.15
C PRO A 69 13.40 4.17 4.43
N THR A 70 13.10 2.89 4.23
CA THR A 70 14.03 1.92 3.60
C THR A 70 13.52 1.47 2.23
N PRO A 71 14.40 1.12 1.28
CA PRO A 71 13.99 0.73 -0.07
C PRO A 71 13.01 -0.44 -0.13
N ASP A 72 13.12 -1.41 0.78
CA ASP A 72 12.21 -2.55 0.91
C ASP A 72 10.85 -2.20 1.55
N SER A 73 10.63 -0.92 1.88
CA SER A 73 9.39 -0.40 2.46
C SER A 73 8.66 0.59 1.54
N PHE A 74 9.10 0.74 0.28
CA PHE A 74 8.46 1.62 -0.69
C PHE A 74 7.13 1.04 -1.18
N GLY A 75 6.14 1.91 -1.38
CA GLY A 75 4.75 1.51 -1.60
C GLY A 75 4.33 1.32 -3.06
N SER A 76 5.26 1.41 -4.03
CA SER A 76 4.96 1.22 -5.45
C SER A 76 6.11 0.58 -6.23
N MET A 77 5.78 -0.12 -7.31
CA MET A 77 6.78 -0.64 -8.26
C MET A 77 7.64 0.47 -8.88
N LEU A 78 7.07 1.66 -9.07
CA LEU A 78 7.80 2.83 -9.56
C LEU A 78 8.98 3.18 -8.64
N GLU A 79 8.73 3.20 -7.33
CA GLU A 79 9.74 3.50 -6.32
C GLU A 79 10.70 2.32 -6.13
N LEU A 80 10.17 1.11 -5.93
CA LEU A 80 10.95 -0.12 -5.69
C LEU A 80 11.96 -0.38 -6.80
N THR A 81 11.56 -0.15 -8.05
CA THR A 81 12.41 -0.42 -9.22
C THR A 81 13.11 0.82 -9.77
N TRP A 82 12.92 1.98 -9.11
CA TRP A 82 13.47 3.26 -9.55
C TRP A 82 13.15 3.58 -11.02
N GLY A 83 11.86 3.47 -11.38
CA GLY A 83 11.39 3.63 -12.76
C GLY A 83 11.85 2.50 -13.68
N GLY A 84 11.92 1.27 -13.18
CA GLY A 84 12.32 0.09 -13.94
C GLY A 84 13.83 -0.05 -14.17
N LYS A 85 14.65 0.80 -13.56
CA LYS A 85 16.13 0.72 -13.66
C LYS A 85 16.70 -0.45 -12.85
N ASN A 86 16.06 -0.79 -11.74
CA ASN A 86 16.46 -1.85 -10.82
C ASN A 86 15.33 -2.88 -10.71
N PRO A 87 15.27 -3.92 -11.55
CA PRO A 87 14.24 -4.93 -11.46
C PRO A 87 14.28 -5.68 -10.12
N ILE A 88 13.10 -6.11 -9.64
CA ILE A 88 12.98 -6.98 -8.46
C ILE A 88 13.01 -8.42 -8.94
N LYS A 89 13.83 -9.27 -8.31
CA LYS A 89 13.84 -10.70 -8.55
C LYS A 89 12.78 -11.40 -7.70
N LEU A 90 11.92 -12.19 -8.34
CA LEU A 90 10.89 -13.00 -7.68
C LEU A 90 11.45 -14.38 -7.29
N LYS A 91 10.71 -15.12 -6.45
CA LYS A 91 11.09 -16.45 -5.95
C LYS A 91 11.28 -17.49 -7.07
N ASP A 92 10.51 -17.40 -8.15
CA ASP A 92 10.64 -18.27 -9.32
C ASP A 92 11.85 -17.93 -10.20
N GLY A 93 12.61 -16.88 -9.84
CA GLY A 93 13.78 -16.41 -10.56
C GLY A 93 13.47 -15.40 -11.66
N THR A 94 12.20 -15.12 -11.96
CA THR A 94 11.79 -14.07 -12.90
C THR A 94 12.03 -12.69 -12.29
N GLU A 95 11.97 -11.65 -13.12
CA GLU A 95 12.14 -10.26 -12.68
C GLU A 95 10.89 -9.44 -12.97
N ARG A 96 10.66 -8.38 -12.17
CA ARG A 96 9.62 -7.39 -12.42
C ARG A 96 10.19 -5.98 -12.37
N LYS A 97 9.84 -5.19 -13.39
CA LYS A 97 9.97 -3.73 -13.40
C LYS A 97 8.64 -3.07 -13.01
N PHE A 98 7.56 -3.61 -13.56
CA PHE A 98 6.17 -3.29 -13.24
C PHE A 98 5.38 -4.60 -13.17
N ILE A 99 4.09 -4.51 -12.87
CA ILE A 99 3.19 -5.66 -12.86
C ILE A 99 3.00 -6.17 -14.29
N GLU A 100 3.07 -7.48 -14.49
CA GLU A 100 2.87 -8.15 -15.77
C GLU A 100 1.50 -8.85 -15.83
N ASP A 101 1.05 -9.22 -17.02
CA ASP A 101 -0.20 -9.96 -17.20
C ASP A 101 -0.19 -11.25 -16.35
N ASN A 102 -1.34 -11.53 -15.74
CA ASN A 102 -1.61 -12.63 -14.82
C ASN A 102 -0.89 -12.58 -13.46
N ASP A 103 -0.10 -11.55 -13.18
CA ASP A 103 0.37 -11.29 -11.82
C ASP A 103 -0.81 -10.94 -10.90
N THR A 104 -0.82 -11.53 -9.70
CA THR A 104 -1.70 -11.13 -8.60
C THR A 104 -0.94 -10.26 -7.62
N VAL A 105 -1.43 -9.04 -7.39
CA VAL A 105 -0.94 -8.15 -6.33
C VAL A 105 -1.76 -8.41 -5.08
N ILE A 106 -1.09 -8.66 -3.96
CA ILE A 106 -1.72 -9.02 -2.69
C ILE A 106 -1.24 -8.06 -1.60
N ILE A 107 -2.16 -7.43 -0.89
CA ILE A 107 -1.85 -6.52 0.22
C ILE A 107 -2.45 -7.09 1.50
N ARG A 108 -1.64 -7.11 2.56
CA ARG A 108 -2.03 -7.56 3.90
C ARG A 108 -1.66 -6.50 4.92
N GLY A 109 -2.49 -6.37 5.95
CA GLY A 109 -2.29 -5.41 7.02
C GLY A 109 -2.66 -5.98 8.38
N PHE A 110 -1.89 -5.65 9.42
CA PHE A 110 -2.23 -6.02 10.78
C PHE A 110 -1.64 -5.07 11.83
N CYS A 111 -2.30 -4.99 12.97
CA CYS A 111 -1.73 -4.48 14.22
C CYS A 111 -1.49 -5.66 15.17
N GLU A 112 -0.47 -5.58 16.01
CA GLU A 112 -0.26 -6.58 17.06
C GLU A 112 0.27 -5.95 18.35
N ASN A 113 0.01 -6.63 19.46
CA ASN A 113 0.65 -6.39 20.75
C ASN A 113 1.07 -7.75 21.35
N ALA A 114 1.43 -7.78 22.64
CA ALA A 114 1.88 -9.01 23.30
C ALA A 114 0.82 -10.12 23.39
N GLU A 115 -0.47 -9.80 23.24
CA GLU A 115 -1.59 -10.71 23.51
C GLU A 115 -2.44 -10.99 22.28
N VAL A 116 -2.58 -10.03 21.37
CA VAL A 116 -3.53 -10.09 20.25
C VAL A 116 -2.96 -9.53 18.96
N ARG A 117 -3.36 -10.15 17.85
CA ARG A 117 -3.18 -9.65 16.49
C ARG A 117 -4.53 -9.34 15.87
N LEU A 118 -4.67 -8.12 15.33
CA LEU A 118 -5.85 -7.64 14.63
C LEU A 118 -5.49 -7.46 13.15
N GLY A 119 -5.99 -8.34 12.29
CA GLY A 119 -5.74 -8.31 10.85
C GLY A 119 -6.85 -7.62 10.07
N PHE A 120 -6.47 -7.01 8.94
CA PHE A 120 -7.40 -6.47 7.93
C PHE A 120 -7.88 -7.53 6.93
N GLY A 121 -7.38 -8.76 7.03
CA GLY A 121 -7.53 -9.79 6.00
C GLY A 121 -6.59 -9.52 4.82
N GLU A 122 -7.06 -9.92 3.63
CA GLU A 122 -6.32 -9.82 2.38
C GLU A 122 -7.14 -9.03 1.36
N VAL A 123 -6.47 -8.17 0.59
CA VAL A 123 -6.97 -7.67 -0.68
C VAL A 123 -6.04 -8.15 -1.79
N ALA A 124 -6.60 -8.89 -2.74
CA ALA A 124 -5.87 -9.49 -3.85
C ALA A 124 -6.56 -9.17 -5.17
N SER A 125 -5.78 -8.85 -6.21
CA SER A 125 -6.30 -8.61 -7.56
C SER A 125 -5.31 -9.12 -8.59
N GLN A 126 -5.79 -9.93 -9.53
CA GLN A 126 -5.02 -10.38 -10.69
C GLN A 126 -5.13 -9.36 -11.83
N LEU A 127 -4.01 -9.04 -12.47
CA LEU A 127 -4.01 -8.26 -13.71
C LEU A 127 -4.34 -9.19 -14.88
N LEU A 128 -5.42 -8.93 -15.60
CA LEU A 128 -5.74 -9.66 -16.82
C LEU A 128 -5.11 -8.97 -18.05
N PRO A 129 -4.82 -9.74 -19.11
CA PRO A 129 -4.38 -9.17 -20.37
C PRO A 129 -5.35 -8.11 -20.90
N PRO A 130 -4.86 -7.12 -21.65
CA PRO A 130 -5.71 -6.11 -22.25
C PRO A 130 -6.72 -6.76 -23.20
N PHE A 131 -7.96 -6.29 -23.16
CA PHE A 131 -8.98 -6.73 -24.11
C PHE A 131 -8.60 -6.30 -25.54
N ILE A 132 -8.40 -7.27 -26.43
CA ILE A 132 -8.16 -7.04 -27.85
C ILE A 132 -9.49 -7.16 -28.59
N ARG A 133 -9.91 -6.07 -29.25
CA ARG A 133 -11.11 -6.11 -30.10
C ARG A 133 -10.81 -6.98 -31.34
N PRO A 134 -11.70 -7.92 -31.70
CA PRO A 134 -11.57 -8.71 -32.92
C PRO A 134 -11.69 -7.88 -34.20
#